data_AF-A0A345JRV2-F1
#
_entry.id   AF-A0A345JRV2-F1
#
_cell.length_a   1.000
_cell.length_b   1.000
_cell.length_c   1.000
_cell.angle_alpha   90.00
_cell.angle_beta   90.00
_cell.angle_gamma   90.00
#
_symmetry.space_group_name_H-M   'P 1'
#
loop_
_entity.id
_entity.type
_entity.pdbx_description
1 polymer ?
#
loop_
_entity_poly.entity_id
_entity_poly.type
_entity_poly.pdbx_seq_one_letter_code
_entity_poly.pdbx_strand_id
1 'polypeptide(L)'
;MKDLILSATTLIGDDVVNYDGENLGEVKEIMLNTNTGEVEYVVVSFGGFLGLGDKLFAIPMTAFEIDTANKQFKLDKSKEELKEAPGFDKNNWPETNSEYWKDNLIREFYK
;
A
#
# COMPACT_ATOMS: atom_id res chain seq x y z
N MET A 1 -0.73 -17.14 -20.02
CA MET A 1 -0.16 -17.07 -18.65
C MET A 1 -1.15 -17.71 -17.70
N LYS A 2 -0.69 -18.36 -16.63
CA LYS A 2 -1.60 -18.78 -15.55
C LYS A 2 -1.93 -17.54 -14.71
N ASP A 3 -3.17 -17.44 -14.28
CA ASP A 3 -3.57 -16.41 -13.33
C ASP A 3 -2.81 -16.64 -12.02
N LEU A 4 -2.17 -15.58 -11.54
CA LEU A 4 -1.51 -15.57 -10.25
C LEU A 4 -2.55 -15.20 -9.19
N ILE A 5 -2.99 -16.18 -8.42
CA ILE A 5 -3.99 -16.00 -7.35
C ILE A 5 -3.30 -16.32 -6.02
N LEU A 6 -3.27 -15.35 -5.12
CA LEU A 6 -2.66 -15.45 -3.80
C LEU A 6 -3.69 -15.10 -2.73
N SER A 7 -3.57 -15.72 -1.56
CA SER A 7 -4.41 -15.35 -0.43
C SER A 7 -3.98 -13.99 0.13
N ALA A 8 -4.90 -13.21 0.67
CA ALA A 8 -4.56 -11.95 1.32
C ALA A 8 -3.54 -12.16 2.46
N THR A 9 -3.69 -13.24 3.24
CA THR A 9 -2.74 -13.62 4.30
C THR A 9 -1.34 -13.94 3.77
N THR A 10 -1.20 -14.34 2.51
CA THR A 10 0.12 -14.55 1.88
C THR A 10 0.81 -13.23 1.58
N LEU A 11 0.04 -12.19 1.24
CA LEU A 11 0.54 -10.89 0.81
C LEU A 11 0.73 -9.91 1.98
N ILE A 12 -0.04 -10.06 3.06
CA ILE A 12 0.13 -9.26 4.27
C ILE A 12 1.48 -9.60 4.92
N GLY A 13 2.26 -8.57 5.24
CA GLY A 13 3.62 -8.69 5.74
C GLY A 13 4.70 -8.72 4.66
N ASP A 14 4.34 -8.73 3.37
CA ASP A 14 5.32 -8.60 2.29
C ASP A 14 5.91 -7.18 2.28
N ASP A 15 7.19 -7.08 1.94
CA ASP A 15 7.90 -5.81 1.83
C ASP A 15 7.38 -5.02 0.62
N VAL A 16 7.28 -3.71 0.77
CA VAL A 16 7.11 -2.78 -0.35
C VAL A 16 8.48 -2.19 -0.68
N VAL A 17 8.90 -2.28 -1.93
CA VAL A 17 10.21 -1.79 -2.40
C VAL A 17 10.06 -0.93 -3.64
N ASN A 18 11.02 -0.03 -3.90
CA ASN A 18 11.13 0.60 -5.21
C ASN A 18 11.99 -0.22 -6.18
N TYR A 19 12.10 0.24 -7.42
CA TYR A 19 12.93 -0.41 -8.44
C TYR A 19 14.43 -0.34 -8.17
N ASP A 20 14.87 0.55 -7.27
CA ASP A 20 16.25 0.62 -6.76
C ASP A 20 16.50 -0.37 -5.60
N GLY A 21 15.47 -1.10 -5.17
CA GLY A 21 15.55 -2.08 -4.08
C GLY A 21 15.47 -1.46 -2.68
N GLU A 22 15.11 -0.18 -2.56
CA GLU A 22 14.91 0.46 -1.28
C GLU A 22 13.58 0.02 -0.65
N ASN A 23 13.61 -0.43 0.60
CA ASN A 23 12.41 -0.76 1.36
C ASN A 23 11.61 0.53 1.67
N LEU A 24 10.37 0.58 1.20
CA LEU A 24 9.39 1.63 1.37
C LEU A 24 8.35 1.31 2.45
N GLY A 25 8.44 0.17 3.13
CA GLY A 25 7.51 -0.24 4.17
C GLY A 25 7.04 -1.68 4.00
N GLU A 26 5.92 -1.98 4.62
CA GLU A 26 5.34 -3.33 4.70
C GLU A 26 3.84 -3.27 4.39
N VAL A 27 3.33 -4.29 3.70
CA VAL A 27 1.90 -4.46 3.47
C VAL A 27 1.20 -4.76 4.79
N LYS A 28 0.34 -3.84 5.23
CA LYS A 28 -0.39 -3.96 6.49
C LYS A 28 -1.76 -4.59 6.32
N GLU A 29 -2.53 -4.16 5.32
CA GLU A 29 -3.89 -4.65 5.06
C GLU A 29 -4.22 -4.56 3.56
N ILE A 30 -5.21 -5.35 3.13
CA ILE A 30 -5.73 -5.35 1.76
C ILE A 30 -7.21 -5.01 1.81
N MET A 31 -7.61 -3.93 1.14
CA MET A 31 -8.96 -3.40 1.24
C MET A 31 -9.81 -3.87 0.07
N LEU A 32 -10.84 -4.64 0.39
CA LEU A 32 -11.80 -5.18 -0.57
C LEU A 32 -12.99 -4.23 -0.74
N ASN A 33 -13.37 -3.96 -1.98
CA ASN A 33 -14.66 -3.36 -2.29
C ASN A 33 -15.74 -4.44 -2.20
N THR A 34 -16.59 -4.39 -1.17
CA THR A 34 -17.60 -5.42 -0.91
C THR A 34 -18.75 -5.42 -1.92
N ASN A 35 -18.90 -4.36 -2.73
CA ASN A 35 -19.92 -4.31 -3.78
C ASN A 35 -19.45 -4.98 -5.07
N THR A 36 -18.16 -4.85 -5.42
CA THR A 36 -17.58 -5.40 -6.66
C THR A 36 -16.83 -6.71 -6.46
N GLY A 37 -16.35 -6.97 -5.23
CA GLY A 37 -15.47 -8.10 -4.91
C GLY A 37 -14.01 -7.88 -5.33
N GLU A 38 -13.63 -6.66 -5.71
CA GLU A 38 -12.28 -6.33 -6.16
C GLU A 38 -11.42 -5.73 -5.05
N VAL A 39 -10.10 -5.92 -5.13
CA VAL A 39 -9.16 -5.21 -4.26
C VAL A 39 -9.07 -3.77 -4.73
N GLU A 40 -9.48 -2.85 -3.86
CA GLU A 40 -9.53 -1.43 -4.16
C GLU A 40 -8.14 -0.78 -3.95
N TYR A 41 -7.50 -1.06 -2.82
CA TYR A 41 -6.15 -0.59 -2.50
C TYR A 41 -5.50 -1.44 -1.40
N VAL A 42 -4.19 -1.27 -1.25
CA VAL A 42 -3.36 -1.88 -0.22
C VAL A 42 -2.97 -0.81 0.79
N VAL A 43 -3.01 -1.14 2.08
CA VAL A 43 -2.48 -0.25 3.13
C VAL A 43 -1.05 -0.63 3.40
N VAL A 44 -0.15 0.35 3.24
CA VAL A 44 1.29 0.19 3.49
C VAL A 44 1.66 0.97 4.74
N SER A 45 2.34 0.32 5.67
CA SER A 45 2.94 1.02 6.81
C SER A 45 4.34 1.49 6.47
N PHE A 46 4.57 2.79 6.61
CA PHE A 46 5.86 3.45 6.44
C PHE A 46 6.27 4.00 7.81
N GLY A 47 7.13 3.27 8.52
CA GLY A 47 7.52 3.61 9.89
C GLY A 47 8.33 2.50 10.53
N GLY A 48 9.44 2.85 11.18
CA GLY A 48 10.45 1.90 11.66
C GLY A 48 11.86 2.49 11.77
N PHE A 49 12.12 3.63 11.13
CA PHE A 49 13.25 4.49 11.47
C PHE A 49 12.87 5.42 12.63
N LEU A 50 13.72 5.44 13.66
CA LEU A 50 13.64 6.27 14.87
C LEU A 50 12.92 7.62 14.69
N GLY A 51 11.67 7.73 15.15
CA GLY A 51 11.08 9.02 15.55
C GLY A 51 9.92 9.58 14.73
N LEU A 52 9.52 8.96 13.62
CA LEU A 52 8.25 9.27 12.95
C LEU A 52 7.28 8.14 13.26
N GLY A 53 6.22 8.43 14.02
CA GLY A 53 5.18 7.43 14.32
C GLY A 53 4.65 6.78 13.05
N ASP A 54 4.21 5.53 13.15
CA ASP A 54 3.78 4.73 12.00
C ASP A 54 2.72 5.47 11.17
N LYS A 55 3.11 5.92 9.96
CA LYS A 55 2.21 6.54 8.99
C LYS A 55 1.74 5.47 8.02
N LEU A 56 0.45 5.47 7.74
CA LEU A 56 -0.17 4.51 6.82
C LEU A 56 -0.53 5.19 5.50
N PHE A 57 -0.37 4.44 4.42
CA PHE A 57 -0.65 4.89 3.07
C PHE A 57 -1.65 3.96 2.41
N ALA A 58 -2.72 4.52 1.85
CA ALA A 58 -3.61 3.80 0.96
C ALA A 58 -3.05 3.91 -0.47
N ILE A 59 -2.63 2.79 -1.06
CA ILE A 59 -1.99 2.75 -2.37
C ILE A 59 -2.81 1.86 -3.31
N PRO A 60 -3.23 2.34 -4.49
CA PRO A 60 -4.02 1.55 -5.42
C PRO A 60 -3.33 0.22 -5.72
N MET A 61 -4.11 -0.87 -5.77
CA MET A 61 -3.54 -2.18 -6.14
C MET A 61 -2.85 -2.14 -7.52
N THR A 62 -3.36 -1.30 -8.42
CA THR A 62 -2.82 -1.08 -9.77
C THR A 62 -1.48 -0.36 -9.81
N ALA A 63 -1.04 0.26 -8.71
CA ALA A 63 0.25 0.94 -8.64
C ALA A 63 1.41 -0.03 -8.34
N PHE A 64 1.12 -1.30 -8.05
CA PHE A 64 2.12 -2.30 -7.70
C PHE A 64 2.39 -3.29 -8.82
N GLU A 65 3.65 -3.67 -8.97
CA GLU A 65 4.04 -4.95 -9.56
C GLU A 65 4.30 -5.95 -8.43
N ILE A 66 3.70 -7.14 -8.51
CA ILE A 66 3.88 -8.19 -7.48
C ILE A 66 5.03 -9.11 -7.89
N ASP A 67 6.11 -9.08 -7.11
CA ASP A 67 7.25 -9.99 -7.25
C ASP A 67 7.10 -11.17 -6.29
N THR A 68 6.46 -12.24 -6.77
CA THR A 68 6.22 -13.44 -5.95
C THR A 68 7.46 -14.26 -5.66
N ALA A 69 8.53 -14.08 -6.45
CA ALA A 69 9.78 -14.81 -6.23
C ALA A 69 10.47 -14.28 -4.96
N ASN A 70 10.38 -12.96 -4.75
CA ASN A 70 10.98 -12.27 -3.61
C ASN A 70 9.99 -11.93 -2.49
N LYS A 71 8.68 -12.15 -2.70
CA LYS A 71 7.59 -11.78 -1.78
C LYS A 71 7.56 -10.27 -1.51
N GLN A 72 7.48 -9.51 -2.60
CA GLN A 72 7.58 -8.06 -2.58
C GLN A 72 6.54 -7.40 -3.47
N PHE A 73 6.10 -6.23 -3.05
CA PHE A 73 5.35 -5.29 -3.86
C PHE A 73 6.31 -4.22 -4.36
N LYS A 74 6.46 -4.09 -5.68
CA LYS A 74 7.27 -3.03 -6.29
C LYS A 74 6.41 -1.81 -6.56
N LEU A 75 6.86 -0.65 -6.12
CA LEU A 75 6.19 0.63 -6.28
C LEU A 75 7.15 1.63 -6.95
N ASP A 76 6.67 2.33 -7.98
CA ASP A 76 7.45 3.38 -8.67
C ASP A 76 7.45 4.70 -7.89
N LYS A 77 8.01 4.70 -6.67
CA LYS A 77 8.15 5.88 -5.82
C LYS A 77 9.43 5.83 -4.99
N SER A 78 10.02 6.99 -4.74
CA SER A 78 11.10 7.16 -3.76
C SER A 78 10.56 7.29 -2.33
N LYS A 79 11.43 7.08 -1.34
CA LYS A 79 11.13 7.36 0.07
C LYS A 79 10.77 8.82 0.31
N GLU A 80 11.44 9.74 -0.38
CA GLU A 80 11.22 11.18 -0.29
C GLU A 80 9.82 11.55 -0.74
N GLU A 81 9.35 10.99 -1.85
CA GLU A 81 7.98 11.18 -2.31
C GLU A 81 6.96 10.64 -1.30
N LEU A 82 7.22 9.48 -0.69
CA LEU A 82 6.31 8.90 0.31
C LEU A 82 6.28 9.69 1.63
N LYS A 83 7.37 10.35 2.03
CA LYS A 83 7.36 11.23 3.22
C LYS A 83 6.33 12.36 3.08
N GLU A 84 6.28 12.96 1.89
CA GLU A 84 5.37 14.06 1.54
C GLU A 84 3.97 13.59 1.13
N ALA A 85 3.81 12.31 0.80
CA ALA A 85 2.53 11.76 0.37
C ALA A 85 1.45 11.88 1.47
N PRO A 86 0.18 12.07 1.11
CA PRO A 86 -0.91 12.02 2.07
C PRO A 86 -0.92 10.63 2.73
N GLY A 87 -1.01 10.60 4.06
CA GLY A 87 -1.17 9.38 4.85
C GLY A 87 -2.17 9.59 5.97
N PHE A 88 -2.43 8.55 6.75
CA PHE A 88 -3.27 8.61 7.95
C PHE A 88 -2.57 7.97 9.15
N ASP A 89 -2.97 8.41 10.35
CA ASP A 89 -2.45 7.89 11.60
C ASP A 89 -3.03 6.48 11.85
N LYS A 90 -2.18 5.53 12.20
CA LYS A 90 -2.59 4.16 12.56
C LYS A 90 -3.65 4.09 13.67
N ASN A 91 -3.66 5.06 14.57
CA ASN A 91 -4.58 5.11 15.70
C ASN A 91 -5.93 5.71 15.32
N ASN A 92 -6.03 6.32 14.14
CA ASN A 92 -7.27 6.85 13.58
C ASN A 92 -7.57 6.16 12.25
N TRP A 93 -7.59 4.83 12.29
CA TRP A 93 -7.98 4.02 11.16
C TRP A 93 -9.47 4.30 10.84
N PRO A 94 -9.81 4.72 9.62
CA PRO A 94 -11.20 4.97 9.29
C PRO A 94 -11.98 3.64 9.31
N GLU A 95 -12.97 3.52 10.21
CA GLU A 95 -13.82 2.31 10.34
C GLU A 95 -14.42 1.88 9.00
N THR A 96 -14.68 2.84 8.12
CA THR A 96 -14.90 2.64 6.69
C THR A 96 -14.15 3.72 5.93
N ASN A 97 -13.47 3.34 4.86
CA ASN A 97 -12.65 4.18 3.98
C ASN A 97 -13.43 5.21 3.14
N SER A 98 -14.64 5.56 3.56
CA SER A 98 -15.63 6.27 2.76
C SER A 98 -15.19 7.67 2.33
N GLU A 99 -14.25 8.31 3.02
CA GLU A 99 -13.84 9.69 2.69
C GLU A 99 -12.37 9.81 2.24
N TYR A 100 -11.44 9.08 2.87
CA TYR A 100 -10.01 9.23 2.59
C TYR A 100 -9.61 8.72 1.19
N TRP A 101 -10.02 7.51 0.83
CA TRP A 101 -9.68 6.91 -0.47
C TRP A 101 -10.50 7.47 -1.64
N LYS A 102 -11.68 8.01 -1.35
CA LYS A 102 -12.56 8.58 -2.39
C LYS A 102 -12.08 9.94 -2.89
N ASP A 103 -11.12 10.56 -2.21
CA ASP A 103 -10.50 11.78 -2.71
C ASP A 103 -9.54 11.45 -3.87
N ASN A 104 -9.78 12.07 -5.03
CA ASN A 104 -9.02 11.83 -6.25
C ASN A 104 -7.51 12.09 -6.06
N LEU A 105 -7.15 12.92 -5.08
CA LEU A 105 -5.76 13.28 -4.77
C LEU A 105 -4.84 12.09 -4.54
N ILE A 106 -5.33 11.03 -3.87
CA ILE A 106 -4.51 9.84 -3.61
C ILE A 106 -4.26 9.07 -4.90
N ARG A 107 -5.31 8.84 -5.68
CA ARG A 107 -5.21 8.11 -6.95
C ARG A 107 -4.31 8.84 -7.95
N GLU A 108 -4.40 10.17 -8.04
CA GLU A 108 -3.52 10.95 -8.93
C GLU A 108 -2.05 10.92 -8.50
N PHE A 109 -1.74 10.84 -7.21
CA PHE A 109 -0.36 10.76 -6.73
C PHE A 109 0.33 9.44 -7.15
N TYR A 110 -0.43 8.35 -7.25
CA TYR A 110 0.06 7.01 -7.56
C TYR A 110 -0.21 6.55 -9.00
N LYS A 111 -0.65 7.45 -9.89
CA LYS A 111 -0.53 7.23 -11.34
C LYS A 111 0.91 7.44 -11.78
#